data_AF-A0A4Q5SJE4-F1
#
_entry.id   AF-A0A4Q5SJE4-F1
#
_cell.length_a   1.000
_cell.length_b   1.000
_cell.length_c   1.000
_cell.angle_alpha   90.00
_cell.angle_beta   90.00
_cell.angle_gamma   90.00
#
_symmetry.space_group_name_H-M   'P 1'
#
loop_
_entity.id
_entity.type
_entity.pdbx_description
1 polymer ?
#
loop_
_entity_poly.entity_id
_entity_poly.type
_entity_poly.pdbx_seq_one_letter_code
_entity_poly.pdbx_strand_id
1 'polypeptide(L)'
;MKKKYFINLLIVLLIITVSACKKEGTLNANLDAIDRNETAKTDLDRWIDDNYVKPYNIEVKYRWDAFELNLSKDMTPPDESQVIPAMQTVTDVWIRPYETVGGADFMKVNTPKQFVLVGSPQFNGDGTITLGTAEGGRKVVLYVINNFNKTNTQNVKQMIQVIQHEFTHILNQKIAFDPAFILITKSDYTANWNIPSLDEARSLGFITQYSRSNPIEDFAEMVSNMLMMGSFEYNNIVNALPADPRTKLRKKEQLVVEYFKTAWNIDFYALQQAVADAVDQTAPVILTNSIGPNNTYTTFSASPATETPQSAEFLGVWNTAKTALGAQGFTLDKYDMAFRANSMMTLRYYFTRGTTTYFADTDYKMNFDPNDVGRVKLVPLNPQPSGVTYGNMDFIRNSMTAVDNYIKNNEFRFDWAPNLVPGSKGAKGAFGAFYKIGNNDSYMIGTLN
;
A
#
# COMPACT_ATOMS: atom_id res chain seq x y z
N MET A 1 58.89 73.61 -45.43
CA MET A 1 58.42 72.26 -45.06
C MET A 1 57.01 72.36 -44.48
N LYS A 2 55.96 71.88 -45.18
CA LYS A 2 54.58 71.85 -44.67
C LYS A 2 54.27 70.42 -44.19
N LYS A 3 54.07 70.23 -42.88
CA LYS A 3 53.62 68.94 -42.31
C LYS A 3 52.14 68.74 -42.68
N LYS A 4 51.83 67.67 -43.42
CA LYS A 4 50.45 67.22 -43.65
C LYS A 4 50.08 66.26 -42.52
N TYR A 5 49.06 66.62 -41.73
CA TYR A 5 48.50 65.74 -40.71
C TYR A 5 47.50 64.80 -41.37
N PHE A 6 47.84 63.51 -41.45
CA PHE A 6 46.88 62.46 -41.75
C PHE A 6 46.08 62.17 -40.47
N ILE A 7 44.98 62.90 -40.29
CA ILE A 7 43.97 62.52 -39.29
C ILE A 7 43.27 61.27 -39.81
N ASN A 8 43.43 60.18 -39.07
CA ASN A 8 42.90 58.87 -39.36
C ASN A 8 41.37 58.92 -39.25
N LEU A 9 40.68 59.01 -40.40
CA LEU A 9 39.22 59.14 -40.51
C LEU A 9 38.47 58.00 -39.79
N LEU A 10 39.15 56.87 -39.56
CA LEU A 10 38.65 55.71 -38.82
C LEU A 10 38.40 56.01 -37.33
N ILE A 11 39.20 56.89 -36.71
CA ILE A 11 39.10 57.20 -35.28
C ILE A 11 37.93 58.16 -35.01
N VAL A 12 37.64 59.06 -35.95
CA VAL A 12 36.48 59.97 -35.85
C VAL A 12 35.17 59.19 -36.05
N LEU A 13 35.17 58.17 -36.91
CA LEU A 13 34.00 57.32 -37.14
C LEU A 13 33.67 56.42 -35.91
N LEU A 14 34.69 56.02 -35.15
CA LEU A 14 34.53 55.19 -33.94
C LEU A 14 33.95 55.97 -32.74
N ILE A 15 34.10 57.29 -32.71
CA ILE A 15 33.58 58.15 -31.63
C ILE A 15 32.09 58.49 -31.85
N ILE A 16 31.58 58.39 -33.08
CA ILE A 16 30.18 58.70 -33.40
C ILE A 16 29.24 57.53 -33.06
N THR A 17 29.74 56.29 -32.97
CA THR A 17 28.91 55.10 -32.69
C THR A 17 28.57 54.90 -31.21
N VAL A 18 29.28 55.56 -30.28
CA VAL A 18 29.00 55.46 -28.83
C VAL A 18 27.91 56.41 -28.32
N SER A 19 27.40 57.33 -29.16
CA SER A 19 26.33 58.28 -28.80
C SER A 19 24.92 57.85 -29.24
N ALA A 20 24.78 56.65 -29.84
CA ALA A 20 23.49 56.15 -30.34
C ALA A 20 22.66 55.36 -29.30
N CYS A 21 23.22 55.04 -28.13
CA CYS A 21 22.44 54.51 -27.01
C CYS A 21 21.68 55.66 -26.32
N LYS A 22 20.56 56.09 -26.89
CA LYS A 22 19.49 56.64 -26.06
C LYS A 22 19.08 55.53 -25.10
N LYS A 23 19.16 55.79 -23.79
CA LYS A 23 18.38 54.98 -22.83
C LYS A 23 16.93 55.11 -23.25
N GLU A 24 16.37 54.05 -23.83
CA GLU A 24 14.92 53.93 -23.89
C GLU A 24 14.40 54.10 -22.47
N GLY A 25 13.33 54.89 -22.31
CA GLY A 25 12.71 55.09 -21.01
C GLY A 25 12.46 53.74 -20.36
N THR A 26 12.60 53.66 -19.03
CA THR A 26 12.21 52.47 -18.28
C THR A 26 10.88 51.98 -18.81
N LEU A 27 10.85 50.77 -19.37
CA LEU A 27 9.64 50.14 -19.87
C LEU A 27 8.69 50.05 -18.67
N ASN A 28 7.78 51.01 -18.54
CA ASN A 28 6.70 50.98 -17.57
C ASN A 28 5.60 50.08 -18.14
N ALA A 29 5.99 48.87 -18.55
CA ALA A 29 5.05 47.81 -18.81
C ALA A 29 4.66 47.29 -17.44
N ASN A 30 3.37 47.36 -17.13
CA ASN A 30 2.83 46.60 -16.03
C ASN A 30 3.01 45.12 -16.38
N LEU A 31 4.09 44.50 -15.90
CA LEU A 31 4.37 43.08 -16.15
C LEU A 31 3.25 42.21 -15.56
N ASP A 32 2.60 42.66 -14.49
CA ASP A 32 1.41 42.06 -13.87
C ASP A 32 0.21 42.04 -14.83
N ALA A 33 0.13 42.98 -15.79
CA ALA A 33 -0.92 42.99 -16.82
C ALA A 33 -0.63 42.05 -18.00
N ILE A 34 0.60 41.54 -18.12
CA ILE A 34 1.05 40.62 -19.17
C ILE A 34 1.20 39.21 -18.60
N ASP A 35 1.52 39.08 -17.31
CA ASP A 35 1.58 37.82 -16.58
C ASP A 35 0.17 37.34 -16.24
N ARG A 36 -0.40 36.55 -17.14
CA ARG A 36 -1.70 35.88 -16.93
C ARG A 36 -1.67 34.86 -15.76
N ASN A 37 -0.52 34.63 -15.13
CA ASN A 37 -0.40 33.78 -13.94
C ASN A 37 -0.48 34.55 -12.61
N GLU A 38 -0.61 35.88 -12.60
CA GLU A 38 -0.80 36.63 -11.35
C GLU A 38 -2.26 36.52 -10.85
N THR A 39 -2.68 35.28 -10.62
CA THR A 39 -3.90 35.00 -9.86
C THR A 39 -3.59 35.15 -8.39
N ALA A 40 -4.45 35.85 -7.66
CA ALA A 40 -4.32 35.95 -6.21
C ALA A 40 -4.27 34.55 -5.60
N LYS A 41 -3.24 34.28 -4.77
CA LYS A 41 -3.08 32.98 -4.12
C LYS A 41 -4.34 32.60 -3.35
N THR A 42 -4.86 31.42 -3.65
CA THR A 42 -5.94 30.77 -2.91
C THR A 42 -5.44 30.21 -1.58
N ASP A 43 -6.35 29.70 -0.74
CA ASP A 43 -5.96 28.95 0.46
C ASP A 43 -5.20 27.67 0.12
N LEU A 44 -5.57 27.02 -1.00
CA LEU A 44 -4.88 25.84 -1.50
C LEU A 44 -3.42 26.16 -1.89
N ASP A 45 -3.19 27.28 -2.59
CA ASP A 45 -1.83 27.72 -2.95
C ASP A 45 -0.97 27.98 -1.71
N ARG A 46 -1.53 28.67 -0.71
CA ARG A 46 -0.83 28.92 0.56
C ARG A 46 -0.50 27.62 1.27
N TRP A 47 -1.44 26.67 1.31
CA TRP A 47 -1.22 25.37 1.91
C TRP A 47 -0.09 24.60 1.20
N ILE A 48 -0.07 24.60 -0.13
CA ILE A 48 1.01 23.99 -0.92
C ILE A 48 2.35 24.67 -0.63
N ASP A 49 2.39 26.00 -0.60
CA ASP A 49 3.61 26.75 -0.30
C ASP A 49 4.20 26.36 1.07
N ASP A 50 3.34 26.31 2.08
CA ASP A 50 3.73 26.03 3.46
C ASP A 50 4.17 24.58 3.70
N ASN A 51 3.56 23.62 2.98
CA ASN A 51 3.79 22.19 3.20
C ASN A 51 4.76 21.55 2.20
N TYR A 52 5.01 22.17 1.05
CA TYR A 52 5.83 21.60 -0.03
C TYR A 52 6.95 22.53 -0.50
N VAL A 53 6.61 23.76 -0.88
CA VAL A 53 7.59 24.68 -1.49
C VAL A 53 8.62 25.14 -0.48
N LYS A 54 8.18 25.70 0.65
CA LYS A 54 9.08 26.21 1.70
C LYS A 54 9.93 25.11 2.36
N PRO A 55 9.38 23.96 2.79
CA PRO A 55 10.17 22.96 3.49
C PRO A 55 11.08 22.13 2.57
N TYR A 56 10.66 21.84 1.33
CA TYR A 56 11.33 20.84 0.48
C TYR A 56 11.74 21.34 -0.91
N ASN A 57 11.36 22.57 -1.28
CA ASN A 57 11.52 23.09 -2.64
C ASN A 57 10.87 22.17 -3.69
N ILE A 58 9.63 21.74 -3.39
CA ILE A 58 8.80 20.91 -4.27
C ILE A 58 7.66 21.77 -4.79
N GLU A 59 7.55 21.91 -6.11
CA GLU A 59 6.39 22.50 -6.77
C GLU A 59 5.28 21.46 -6.91
N VAL A 60 4.04 21.82 -6.57
CA VAL A 60 2.87 20.96 -6.81
C VAL A 60 1.96 21.64 -7.83
N LYS A 61 1.99 21.17 -9.07
CA LYS A 61 1.15 21.67 -10.17
C LYS A 61 -0.18 20.92 -10.18
N TYR A 62 -1.23 21.58 -9.68
CA TYR A 62 -2.61 21.08 -9.74
C TYR A 62 -3.48 21.84 -10.75
N ARG A 63 -3.14 23.08 -11.09
CA ARG A 63 -3.80 23.83 -12.15
C ARG A 63 -3.49 23.19 -13.50
N TRP A 64 -4.51 23.02 -14.32
CA TRP A 64 -4.40 22.31 -15.58
C TRP A 64 -3.42 22.99 -16.54
N ASP A 65 -2.43 22.21 -16.99
CA ASP A 65 -1.47 22.62 -18.01
C ASP A 65 -1.19 21.43 -18.93
N ALA A 66 -1.83 21.41 -20.09
CA ALA A 66 -1.75 20.28 -21.02
C ALA A 66 -0.32 20.05 -21.54
N PHE A 67 0.52 21.09 -21.56
CA PHE A 67 1.89 21.00 -22.08
C PHE A 67 2.84 20.27 -21.13
N GLU A 68 2.46 20.07 -19.88
CA GLU A 68 3.21 19.28 -18.90
C GLU A 68 2.97 17.77 -19.03
N LEU A 69 1.98 17.38 -19.85
CA LEU A 69 1.47 16.03 -19.97
C LEU A 69 1.58 15.51 -21.41
N ASN A 70 1.31 14.23 -21.60
CA ASN A 70 1.30 13.64 -22.93
C ASN A 70 0.09 14.15 -23.73
N LEU A 71 0.35 15.08 -24.66
CA LEU A 71 -0.65 15.70 -25.53
C LEU A 71 -1.42 14.70 -26.42
N SER A 72 -0.94 13.46 -26.55
CA SER A 72 -1.60 12.39 -27.33
C SER A 72 -2.59 11.57 -26.51
N LYS A 73 -2.85 11.96 -25.26
CA LYS A 73 -3.70 11.22 -24.31
C LYS A 73 -4.81 12.11 -23.78
N ASP A 74 -6.02 11.55 -23.68
CA ASP A 74 -7.15 12.21 -23.04
C ASP A 74 -7.00 12.12 -21.52
N MET A 75 -6.87 13.28 -20.87
CA MET A 75 -6.68 13.40 -19.43
C MET A 75 -7.53 14.55 -18.89
N THR A 76 -8.00 14.44 -17.65
CA THR A 76 -8.81 15.47 -17.00
C THR A 76 -8.06 16.16 -15.88
N PRO A 77 -8.37 17.43 -15.57
CA PRO A 77 -7.80 18.12 -14.42
C PRO A 77 -8.17 17.45 -13.09
N PRO A 78 -7.31 17.59 -12.07
CA PRO A 78 -7.63 17.14 -10.73
C PRO A 78 -8.74 18.01 -10.13
N ASP A 79 -9.62 17.40 -9.33
CA ASP A 79 -10.55 18.10 -8.45
C ASP A 79 -9.74 18.74 -7.32
N GLU A 80 -9.83 20.07 -7.19
CA GLU A 80 -9.10 20.84 -6.17
C GLU A 80 -9.37 20.33 -4.76
N SER A 81 -10.58 19.83 -4.49
CA SER A 81 -10.95 19.27 -3.19
C SER A 81 -10.18 18.00 -2.82
N GLN A 82 -9.60 17.31 -3.82
CA GLN A 82 -8.79 16.10 -3.64
C GLN A 82 -7.29 16.39 -3.49
N VAL A 83 -6.83 17.62 -3.82
CA VAL A 83 -5.41 17.97 -3.78
C VAL A 83 -4.85 17.89 -2.37
N ILE A 84 -5.49 18.53 -1.38
CA ILE A 84 -5.03 18.46 0.01
C ILE A 84 -5.08 17.03 0.55
N PRO A 85 -6.18 16.25 0.42
CA PRO A 85 -6.20 14.85 0.83
C PRO A 85 -5.06 14.00 0.24
N ALA A 86 -4.81 14.11 -1.06
CA ALA A 86 -3.76 13.35 -1.74
C ALA A 86 -2.37 13.80 -1.26
N MET A 87 -2.09 15.10 -1.29
CA MET A 87 -0.77 15.62 -0.92
C MET A 87 -0.51 15.53 0.59
N GLN A 88 -1.52 15.62 1.46
CA GLN A 88 -1.30 15.35 2.89
C GLN A 88 -0.89 13.89 3.09
N THR A 89 -1.49 12.95 2.35
CA THR A 89 -1.09 11.53 2.37
C THR A 89 0.36 11.33 1.92
N VAL A 90 0.80 12.04 0.87
CA VAL A 90 2.20 12.02 0.42
C VAL A 90 3.15 12.51 1.53
N THR A 91 2.78 13.55 2.26
CA THR A 91 3.58 14.01 3.42
C THR A 91 3.59 12.98 4.54
N ASP A 92 2.42 12.45 4.90
CA ASP A 92 2.25 11.58 6.08
C ASP A 92 2.90 10.22 5.90
N VAL A 93 2.75 9.61 4.72
CA VAL A 93 3.13 8.21 4.46
C VAL A 93 4.49 8.08 3.76
N TRP A 94 4.93 9.11 3.02
CA TRP A 94 6.22 9.09 2.36
C TRP A 94 7.22 10.02 3.05
N ILE A 95 6.98 11.33 3.12
CA ILE A 95 8.01 12.27 3.63
C ILE A 95 8.38 12.02 5.10
N ARG A 96 7.39 12.02 6.00
CA ARG A 96 7.63 11.95 7.46
C ARG A 96 8.34 10.65 7.91
N PRO A 97 8.03 9.45 7.39
CA PRO A 97 8.79 8.25 7.73
C PRO A 97 10.27 8.35 7.37
N TYR A 98 10.61 8.90 6.20
CA TYR A 98 12.00 9.12 5.82
C TYR A 98 12.69 10.17 6.69
N GLU A 99 12.01 11.25 7.07
CA GLU A 99 12.60 12.24 8.01
C GLU A 99 12.84 11.65 9.40
N THR A 100 11.93 10.79 9.85
CA THR A 100 12.03 10.12 11.15
C THR A 100 13.24 9.19 11.22
N VAL A 101 13.52 8.45 10.15
CA VAL A 101 14.58 7.42 10.12
C VAL A 101 15.89 7.91 9.52
N GLY A 102 15.83 8.74 8.47
CA GLY A 102 16.99 9.28 7.74
C GLY A 102 17.40 10.69 8.15
N GLY A 103 16.63 11.34 9.02
CA GLY A 103 16.88 12.70 9.49
C GLY A 103 16.20 13.78 8.64
N ALA A 104 16.00 14.96 9.25
CA ALA A 104 15.17 16.04 8.70
C ALA A 104 15.66 16.63 7.37
N ASP A 105 16.93 16.43 6.99
CA ASP A 105 17.48 16.98 5.74
C ASP A 105 17.44 15.98 4.58
N PHE A 106 17.22 14.69 4.86
CA PHE A 106 17.23 13.65 3.82
C PHE A 106 16.20 13.94 2.72
N MET A 107 14.96 14.26 3.11
CA MET A 107 13.90 14.57 2.16
C MET A 107 14.15 15.90 1.44
N LYS A 108 14.64 16.93 2.13
CA LYS A 108 14.93 18.24 1.50
C LYS A 108 15.92 18.15 0.34
N VAL A 109 16.90 17.25 0.46
CA VAL A 109 17.96 17.07 -0.54
C VAL A 109 17.52 16.11 -1.66
N ASN A 110 16.78 15.07 -1.33
CA ASN A 110 16.54 13.95 -2.24
C ASN A 110 15.21 13.96 -2.96
N THR A 111 14.22 14.74 -2.52
CA THR A 111 12.90 14.77 -3.17
C THR A 111 12.95 15.24 -4.64
N PRO A 112 12.02 14.76 -5.49
CA PRO A 112 11.72 15.38 -6.77
C PRO A 112 11.41 16.86 -6.60
N LYS A 113 11.58 17.66 -7.65
CA LYS A 113 11.32 19.10 -7.62
C LYS A 113 9.91 19.46 -8.03
N GLN A 114 9.16 18.52 -8.59
CA GLN A 114 7.81 18.78 -9.05
C GLN A 114 6.91 17.56 -8.93
N PHE A 115 5.68 17.78 -8.45
CA PHE A 115 4.54 16.90 -8.66
C PHE A 115 3.58 17.54 -9.67
N VAL A 116 3.08 16.76 -10.62
CA VAL A 116 1.98 17.15 -11.52
C VAL A 116 0.79 16.25 -11.21
N LEU A 117 -0.35 16.86 -10.89
CA LEU A 117 -1.55 16.15 -10.48
C LEU A 117 -2.54 16.04 -11.65
N VAL A 118 -3.03 14.82 -11.90
CA VAL A 118 -3.98 14.51 -12.98
C VAL A 118 -5.19 13.79 -12.41
N GLY A 119 -6.39 14.24 -12.79
CA GLY A 119 -7.64 13.73 -12.23
C GLY A 119 -8.00 12.32 -12.71
N SER A 120 -7.71 12.00 -13.97
CA SER A 120 -8.03 10.71 -14.60
C SER A 120 -6.81 9.80 -14.70
N PRO A 121 -7.00 8.48 -14.96
CA PRO A 121 -5.90 7.62 -15.41
C PRO A 121 -5.39 8.04 -16.80
N GLN A 122 -4.16 7.63 -17.11
CA GLN A 122 -3.64 7.64 -18.49
C GLN A 122 -3.69 6.21 -19.05
N PHE A 123 -4.37 6.03 -20.18
CA PHE A 123 -4.45 4.73 -20.87
C PHE A 123 -3.32 4.54 -21.88
N ASN A 124 -2.64 3.40 -21.81
CA ASN A 124 -1.59 2.99 -22.73
C ASN A 124 -2.18 2.25 -23.94
N GLY A 125 -1.40 2.15 -25.02
CA GLY A 125 -1.85 1.51 -26.26
C GLY A 125 -2.10 0.01 -26.15
N ASP A 126 -1.60 -0.62 -25.08
CA ASP A 126 -1.76 -2.04 -24.76
C ASP A 126 -2.92 -2.31 -23.77
N GLY A 127 -3.70 -1.28 -23.42
CA GLY A 127 -4.82 -1.37 -22.48
C GLY A 127 -4.44 -1.27 -21.00
N THR A 128 -3.15 -1.13 -20.67
CA THR A 128 -2.72 -0.85 -19.29
C THR A 128 -2.95 0.61 -18.91
N ILE A 129 -2.92 0.92 -17.61
CA ILE A 129 -2.99 2.30 -17.11
C ILE A 129 -1.67 2.69 -16.46
N THR A 130 -1.27 3.94 -16.65
CA THR A 130 -0.13 4.55 -15.94
C THR A 130 -0.66 5.30 -14.72
N LEU A 131 -0.18 4.93 -13.53
CA LEU A 131 -0.59 5.52 -12.25
C LEU A 131 0.40 6.59 -11.74
N GLY A 132 1.60 6.60 -12.31
CA GLY A 132 2.52 7.73 -12.28
C GLY A 132 3.72 7.49 -13.17
N THR A 133 4.48 8.55 -13.39
CA THR A 133 5.75 8.52 -14.14
C THR A 133 6.73 9.45 -13.46
N ALA A 134 8.03 9.15 -13.54
CA ALA A 134 9.05 10.18 -13.36
C ALA A 134 9.80 10.51 -14.64
N GLU A 135 10.02 11.81 -14.84
CA GLU A 135 10.88 12.32 -15.90
C GLU A 135 12.17 12.85 -15.28
N GLY A 136 13.29 12.17 -15.58
CA GLY A 136 14.64 12.62 -15.22
C GLY A 136 14.89 12.80 -13.73
N GLY A 137 14.17 12.06 -12.88
CA GLY A 137 14.28 12.15 -11.41
C GLY A 137 13.85 13.49 -10.81
N ARG A 138 13.20 14.37 -11.60
CA ARG A 138 12.85 15.72 -11.18
C ARG A 138 11.35 15.94 -11.05
N LYS A 139 10.56 15.28 -11.89
CA LYS A 139 9.11 15.42 -11.96
C LYS A 139 8.45 14.08 -11.70
N VAL A 140 7.43 14.04 -10.84
CA VAL A 140 6.55 12.88 -10.65
C VAL A 140 5.13 13.27 -11.05
N VAL A 141 4.51 12.51 -11.95
CA VAL A 141 3.10 12.70 -12.32
C VAL A 141 2.25 11.73 -11.48
N LEU A 142 1.23 12.24 -10.80
CA LEU A 142 0.26 11.42 -10.06
C LEU A 142 -1.09 11.45 -10.78
N TYR A 143 -1.54 10.29 -11.23
CA TYR A 143 -2.82 10.14 -11.93
C TYR A 143 -3.93 9.71 -10.97
N VAL A 144 -5.19 9.76 -11.45
CA VAL A 144 -6.36 9.23 -10.73
C VAL A 144 -6.68 10.00 -9.43
N ILE A 145 -6.25 11.27 -9.32
CA ILE A 145 -6.47 12.10 -8.12
C ILE A 145 -7.95 12.26 -7.80
N ASN A 146 -8.84 12.27 -8.80
CA ASN A 146 -10.29 12.45 -8.58
C ASN A 146 -10.95 11.24 -7.90
N ASN A 147 -10.32 10.08 -7.97
CA ASN A 147 -10.80 8.85 -7.36
C ASN A 147 -10.00 8.47 -6.10
N PHE A 148 -9.07 9.32 -5.66
CA PHE A 148 -8.28 9.08 -4.47
C PHE A 148 -9.17 9.11 -3.22
N ASN A 149 -9.22 8.01 -2.49
CA ASN A 149 -9.88 7.97 -1.19
C ASN A 149 -8.88 7.64 -0.08
N LYS A 150 -8.58 8.63 0.77
CA LYS A 150 -7.68 8.46 1.92
C LYS A 150 -8.15 7.44 2.95
N THR A 151 -9.43 7.07 2.97
CA THR A 151 -9.95 6.02 3.87
C THR A 151 -9.82 4.61 3.25
N ASN A 152 -9.42 4.52 1.99
CA ASN A 152 -9.13 3.26 1.32
C ASN A 152 -7.62 3.00 1.35
N THR A 153 -7.21 2.07 2.20
CA THR A 153 -5.80 1.67 2.37
C THR A 153 -5.14 1.25 1.06
N GLN A 154 -5.87 0.62 0.13
CA GLN A 154 -5.32 0.22 -1.16
C GLN A 154 -5.05 1.42 -2.07
N ASN A 155 -5.90 2.45 -2.06
CA ASN A 155 -5.66 3.69 -2.82
C ASN A 155 -4.42 4.42 -2.28
N VAL A 156 -4.28 4.50 -0.96
CA VAL A 156 -3.09 5.06 -0.30
C VAL A 156 -1.84 4.28 -0.68
N LYS A 157 -1.83 2.95 -0.52
CA LYS A 157 -0.69 2.10 -0.86
C LYS A 157 -0.30 2.24 -2.33
N GLN A 158 -1.25 2.21 -3.26
CA GLN A 158 -0.96 2.32 -4.70
C GLN A 158 -0.30 3.65 -5.06
N MET A 159 -0.84 4.78 -4.60
CA MET A 159 -0.27 6.09 -4.88
C MET A 159 1.14 6.22 -4.30
N ILE A 160 1.33 5.80 -3.05
CA ILE A 160 2.63 5.91 -2.38
C ILE A 160 3.63 4.92 -2.97
N GLN A 161 3.22 3.73 -3.41
CA GLN A 161 4.10 2.75 -4.06
C GLN A 161 4.77 3.34 -5.30
N VAL A 162 4.01 4.05 -6.12
CA VAL A 162 4.54 4.74 -7.30
C VAL A 162 5.57 5.78 -6.89
N ILE A 163 5.27 6.61 -5.89
CA ILE A 163 6.22 7.63 -5.40
C ILE A 163 7.50 6.98 -4.86
N GLN A 164 7.38 5.90 -4.09
CA GLN A 164 8.53 5.16 -3.54
C GLN A 164 9.40 4.53 -4.64
N HIS A 165 8.76 3.96 -5.66
CA HIS A 165 9.43 3.41 -6.83
C HIS A 165 10.25 4.50 -7.54
N GLU A 166 9.61 5.62 -7.90
CA GLU A 166 10.28 6.72 -8.60
C GLU A 166 11.35 7.41 -7.74
N PHE A 167 11.10 7.54 -6.44
CA PHE A 167 12.09 8.06 -5.50
C PHE A 167 13.33 7.18 -5.43
N THR A 168 13.17 5.85 -5.54
CA THR A 168 14.30 4.92 -5.58
C THR A 168 15.19 5.18 -6.81
N HIS A 169 14.59 5.44 -7.97
CA HIS A 169 15.35 5.85 -9.16
C HIS A 169 16.17 7.12 -8.92
N ILE A 170 15.60 8.12 -8.25
CA ILE A 170 16.31 9.36 -7.88
C ILE A 170 17.51 9.06 -6.97
N LEU A 171 17.33 8.21 -5.96
CA LEU A 171 18.41 7.81 -5.07
C LEU A 171 19.51 7.08 -5.86
N ASN A 172 19.13 6.13 -6.71
CA ASN A 172 20.08 5.33 -7.51
C ASN A 172 20.89 6.18 -8.50
N GLN A 173 20.31 7.27 -9.03
CA GLN A 173 21.03 8.24 -9.87
C GLN A 173 22.10 9.02 -9.10
N LYS A 174 21.88 9.27 -7.80
CA LYS A 174 22.84 9.98 -6.95
C LYS A 174 23.94 9.07 -6.41
N ILE A 175 23.56 7.88 -5.94
CA ILE A 175 24.47 6.85 -5.45
C ILE A 175 23.98 5.52 -6.02
N ALA A 176 24.78 4.91 -6.89
CA ALA A 176 24.42 3.63 -7.51
C ALA A 176 24.34 2.50 -6.47
N PHE A 177 23.38 1.59 -6.64
CA PHE A 177 23.34 0.34 -5.87
C PHE A 177 24.41 -0.64 -6.37
N ASP A 178 24.72 -1.66 -5.55
CA ASP A 178 25.74 -2.65 -5.87
C ASP A 178 25.35 -3.49 -7.12
N PRO A 179 26.21 -3.55 -8.17
CA PRO A 179 25.99 -4.38 -9.34
C PRO A 179 25.77 -5.87 -9.03
N ALA A 180 26.18 -6.37 -7.86
CA ALA A 180 25.88 -7.72 -7.39
C ALA A 180 24.38 -8.03 -7.40
N PHE A 181 23.51 -7.02 -7.20
CA PHE A 181 22.06 -7.18 -7.28
C PHE A 181 21.63 -7.71 -8.66
N ILE A 182 22.20 -7.14 -9.72
CA ILE A 182 21.89 -7.48 -11.12
C ILE A 182 22.22 -8.96 -11.41
N LEU A 183 23.26 -9.48 -10.75
CA LEU A 183 23.75 -10.84 -11.01
C LEU A 183 22.81 -11.94 -10.47
N ILE A 184 21.90 -11.61 -9.54
CA ILE A 184 21.02 -12.59 -8.89
C ILE A 184 20.01 -13.20 -9.88
N THR A 185 19.47 -12.38 -10.79
CA THR A 185 18.44 -12.76 -11.77
C THR A 185 18.79 -12.34 -13.20
N LYS A 186 20.09 -12.17 -13.49
CA LYS A 186 20.61 -11.65 -14.77
C LYS A 186 20.03 -12.35 -16.02
N SER A 187 19.81 -13.66 -15.95
CA SER A 187 19.33 -14.47 -17.07
C SER A 187 17.87 -14.26 -17.43
N ASP A 188 17.08 -13.67 -16.53
CA ASP A 188 15.61 -13.76 -16.58
C ASP A 188 14.91 -12.41 -16.82
N TYR A 189 15.71 -11.34 -17.03
CA TYR A 189 15.22 -10.05 -17.52
C TYR A 189 14.72 -10.15 -18.95
N THR A 190 13.61 -9.46 -19.24
CA THR A 190 12.94 -9.52 -20.55
C THR A 190 12.15 -8.25 -20.84
N ALA A 191 12.17 -7.82 -22.10
CA ALA A 191 11.31 -6.74 -22.58
C ALA A 191 9.82 -7.10 -22.56
N ASN A 192 9.49 -8.40 -22.60
CA ASN A 192 8.13 -8.93 -22.57
C ASN A 192 7.67 -9.25 -21.13
N TRP A 193 8.02 -8.39 -20.17
CA TRP A 193 7.77 -8.59 -18.74
C TRP A 193 6.28 -8.69 -18.38
N ASN A 194 5.40 -8.15 -19.23
CA ASN A 194 3.95 -8.09 -19.05
C ASN A 194 3.21 -9.36 -19.51
N ILE A 195 3.86 -10.30 -20.19
CA ILE A 195 3.27 -11.58 -20.66
C ILE A 195 3.24 -12.65 -19.55
N PRO A 196 4.34 -12.92 -18.83
CA PRO A 196 4.39 -13.86 -17.70
C PRO A 196 3.41 -13.52 -16.59
N SER A 197 2.92 -14.51 -15.83
CA SER A 197 2.12 -14.24 -14.63
C SER A 197 2.98 -13.76 -13.44
N LEU A 198 2.34 -13.19 -12.42
CA LEU A 198 3.01 -12.86 -11.15
C LEU A 198 3.66 -14.08 -10.48
N ASP A 199 3.00 -15.23 -10.53
CA ASP A 199 3.54 -16.48 -9.98
C ASP A 199 4.76 -16.96 -10.75
N GLU A 200 4.76 -16.83 -12.08
CA GLU A 200 5.93 -17.13 -12.90
C GLU A 200 7.10 -16.19 -12.55
N ALA A 201 6.85 -14.88 -12.46
CA ALA A 201 7.89 -13.92 -12.07
C ALA A 201 8.49 -14.23 -10.69
N ARG A 202 7.63 -14.54 -9.70
CA ARG A 202 8.07 -14.95 -8.36
C ARG A 202 8.86 -16.24 -8.34
N SER A 203 8.49 -17.21 -9.19
CA SER A 203 9.23 -18.47 -9.33
C SER A 203 10.67 -18.28 -9.83
N LEU A 204 10.95 -17.14 -10.49
CA LEU A 204 12.26 -16.77 -11.01
C LEU A 204 13.06 -15.85 -10.06
N GLY A 205 12.48 -15.42 -8.93
CA GLY A 205 13.14 -14.53 -7.97
C GLY A 205 12.88 -13.03 -8.19
N PHE A 206 11.74 -12.68 -8.78
CA PHE A 206 11.26 -11.30 -8.93
C PHE A 206 10.03 -11.05 -8.06
N ILE A 207 9.92 -9.85 -7.46
CA ILE A 207 8.81 -9.55 -6.55
C ILE A 207 7.51 -9.25 -7.32
N THR A 208 7.62 -8.58 -8.47
CA THR A 208 6.53 -8.31 -9.42
C THR A 208 6.90 -8.75 -10.84
N GLN A 209 5.91 -8.79 -11.73
CA GLN A 209 6.14 -8.98 -13.17
C GLN A 209 7.03 -7.86 -13.73
N TYR A 210 6.80 -6.60 -13.32
CA TYR A 210 7.53 -5.44 -13.82
C TYR A 210 9.01 -5.43 -13.45
N SER A 211 9.37 -6.04 -12.31
CA SER A 211 10.78 -6.25 -11.93
C SER A 211 11.60 -7.02 -12.97
N ARG A 212 10.94 -7.76 -13.89
CA ARG A 212 11.64 -8.46 -14.99
C ARG A 212 12.05 -7.55 -16.13
N SER A 213 11.54 -6.32 -16.19
CA SER A 213 11.77 -5.43 -17.33
C SER A 213 13.26 -5.10 -17.50
N ASN A 214 13.94 -4.71 -16.42
CA ASN A 214 15.38 -4.50 -16.35
C ASN A 214 15.85 -4.41 -14.87
N PRO A 215 17.16 -4.41 -14.60
CA PRO A 215 17.68 -4.43 -13.23
C PRO A 215 17.41 -3.16 -12.42
N ILE A 216 17.22 -2.01 -13.05
CA ILE A 216 16.94 -0.74 -12.38
C ILE A 216 15.50 -0.76 -11.84
N GLU A 217 14.55 -1.22 -12.67
CA GLU A 217 13.15 -1.40 -12.23
C GLU A 217 13.01 -2.50 -11.18
N ASP A 218 13.79 -3.57 -11.28
CA ASP A 218 13.82 -4.62 -10.27
C ASP A 218 14.23 -4.09 -8.89
N PHE A 219 15.25 -3.24 -8.84
CA PHE A 219 15.69 -2.63 -7.59
C PHE A 219 14.62 -1.67 -7.02
N ALA A 220 14.05 -0.80 -7.86
CA ALA A 220 12.98 0.11 -7.46
C ALA A 220 11.72 -0.63 -7.00
N GLU A 221 11.34 -1.71 -7.68
CA GLU A 221 10.24 -2.57 -7.28
C GLU A 221 10.52 -3.30 -5.97
N MET A 222 11.74 -3.77 -5.73
CA MET A 222 12.10 -4.35 -4.44
C MET A 222 11.88 -3.35 -3.30
N VAL A 223 12.38 -2.11 -3.45
CA VAL A 223 12.22 -1.06 -2.43
C VAL A 223 10.75 -0.70 -2.20
N SER A 224 10.03 -0.38 -3.28
CA SER A 224 8.64 0.08 -3.20
C SER A 224 7.73 -0.99 -2.62
N ASN A 225 7.86 -2.26 -3.06
CA ASN A 225 7.05 -3.36 -2.57
C ASN A 225 7.40 -3.71 -1.13
N MET A 226 8.68 -3.73 -0.74
CA MET A 226 9.04 -3.96 0.66
C MET A 226 8.42 -2.90 1.58
N LEU A 227 8.47 -1.62 1.23
CA LEU A 227 7.90 -0.54 2.06
C LEU A 227 6.37 -0.59 2.11
N MET A 228 5.69 -0.93 1.01
CA MET A 228 4.22 -0.89 0.92
C MET A 228 3.52 -2.16 1.37
N MET A 229 4.14 -3.33 1.16
CA MET A 229 3.68 -4.60 1.73
C MET A 229 3.95 -4.63 3.24
N GLY A 230 5.03 -3.97 3.70
CA GLY A 230 5.53 -4.11 5.05
C GLY A 230 6.16 -5.48 5.28
N SER A 231 6.71 -5.69 6.48
CA SER A 231 7.47 -6.90 6.80
C SER A 231 6.60 -8.16 6.74
N PHE A 232 5.36 -8.09 7.24
CA PHE A 232 4.47 -9.25 7.34
C PHE A 232 4.10 -9.83 5.97
N GLU A 233 3.52 -9.02 5.09
CA GLU A 233 3.05 -9.47 3.78
C GLU A 233 4.23 -9.88 2.89
N TYR A 234 5.31 -9.10 2.86
CA TYR A 234 6.52 -9.43 2.10
C TYR A 234 7.11 -10.78 2.56
N ASN A 235 7.25 -10.98 3.87
CA ASN A 235 7.79 -12.24 4.41
C ASN A 235 6.88 -13.43 4.10
N ASN A 236 5.56 -13.27 4.18
CA ASN A 236 4.62 -14.35 3.84
C ASN A 236 4.76 -14.76 2.37
N ILE A 237 4.85 -13.78 1.46
CA ILE A 237 5.07 -14.04 0.03
C ILE A 237 6.39 -14.78 -0.18
N VAL A 238 7.51 -14.25 0.35
CA VAL A 238 8.84 -14.82 0.11
C VAL A 238 9.01 -16.20 0.77
N ASN A 239 8.47 -16.40 1.97
CA ASN A 239 8.61 -17.67 2.69
C ASN A 239 7.81 -18.81 2.06
N ALA A 240 6.67 -18.49 1.42
CA ALA A 240 5.84 -19.45 0.70
C ALA A 240 6.50 -19.96 -0.60
N LEU A 241 7.52 -19.27 -1.12
CA LEU A 241 8.19 -19.68 -2.35
C LEU A 241 9.12 -20.90 -2.14
N PRO A 242 9.36 -21.69 -3.22
CA PRO A 242 10.39 -22.73 -3.21
C PRO A 242 11.78 -22.18 -2.87
N ALA A 243 12.70 -23.07 -2.49
CA ALA A 243 14.00 -22.70 -1.95
C ALA A 243 14.83 -21.76 -2.86
N ASP A 244 14.87 -21.98 -4.18
CA ASP A 244 15.65 -21.16 -5.11
C ASP A 244 15.13 -19.71 -5.23
N PRO A 245 13.87 -19.44 -5.67
CA PRO A 245 13.34 -18.08 -5.75
C PRO A 245 13.33 -17.36 -4.39
N ARG A 246 13.04 -18.09 -3.30
CA ARG A 246 13.14 -17.55 -1.95
C ARG A 246 14.54 -17.05 -1.64
N THR A 247 15.56 -17.85 -1.95
CA THR A 247 16.97 -17.46 -1.71
C THR A 247 17.36 -16.23 -2.56
N LYS A 248 16.92 -16.16 -3.81
CA LYS A 248 17.16 -15.01 -4.70
C LYS A 248 16.54 -13.72 -4.13
N LEU A 249 15.27 -13.75 -3.75
CA LEU A 249 14.58 -12.60 -3.17
C LEU A 249 15.19 -12.16 -1.84
N ARG A 250 15.59 -13.10 -0.97
CA ARG A 250 16.30 -12.77 0.28
C ARG A 250 17.67 -12.12 0.04
N LYS A 251 18.39 -12.52 -1.01
CA LYS A 251 19.65 -11.84 -1.40
C LYS A 251 19.40 -10.44 -1.92
N LYS A 252 18.37 -10.25 -2.75
CA LYS A 252 17.95 -8.92 -3.23
C LYS A 252 17.55 -7.99 -2.08
N GLU A 253 16.76 -8.52 -1.14
CA GLU A 253 16.36 -7.83 0.09
C GLU A 253 17.59 -7.34 0.87
N GLN A 254 18.56 -8.23 1.12
CA GLN A 254 19.79 -7.86 1.85
C GLN A 254 20.56 -6.73 1.16
N LEU A 255 20.64 -6.76 -0.18
CA LEU A 255 21.31 -5.70 -0.95
C LEU A 255 20.55 -4.38 -0.91
N VAL A 256 19.22 -4.40 -0.86
CA VAL A 256 18.41 -3.19 -0.63
C VAL A 256 18.69 -2.61 0.76
N VAL A 257 18.66 -3.46 1.80
CA VAL A 257 18.92 -3.04 3.18
C VAL A 257 20.33 -2.46 3.32
N GLU A 258 21.33 -3.13 2.76
CA GLU A 258 22.72 -2.68 2.79
C GLU A 258 22.91 -1.37 2.01
N TYR A 259 22.26 -1.21 0.86
CA TYR A 259 22.28 0.04 0.09
C TYR A 259 21.74 1.22 0.91
N PHE A 260 20.56 1.10 1.52
CA PHE A 260 20.01 2.17 2.34
C PHE A 260 20.89 2.48 3.56
N LYS A 261 21.50 1.45 4.16
CA LYS A 261 22.38 1.63 5.30
C LYS A 261 23.68 2.35 4.92
N THR A 262 24.33 1.93 3.84
CA THR A 262 25.66 2.43 3.45
C THR A 262 25.60 3.76 2.71
N ALA A 263 24.68 3.89 1.74
CA ALA A 263 24.57 5.10 0.92
C ALA A 263 23.86 6.24 1.64
N TRP A 264 22.91 5.93 2.52
CA TRP A 264 21.99 6.93 3.09
C TRP A 264 21.92 6.93 4.62
N ASN A 265 22.64 6.02 5.29
CA ASN A 265 22.57 5.82 6.75
C ASN A 265 21.13 5.61 7.28
N ILE A 266 20.29 4.97 6.47
CA ILE A 266 18.91 4.64 6.82
C ILE A 266 18.84 3.17 7.23
N ASP A 267 18.25 2.89 8.39
CA ASP A 267 17.81 1.54 8.73
C ASP A 267 16.52 1.25 7.94
N PHE A 268 16.64 0.39 6.92
CA PHE A 268 15.54 0.10 6.02
C PHE A 268 14.35 -0.57 6.72
N TYR A 269 14.60 -1.41 7.73
CA TYR A 269 13.52 -2.08 8.46
C TYR A 269 12.81 -1.10 9.41
N ALA A 270 13.55 -0.16 10.01
CA ALA A 270 12.93 0.93 10.76
C ALA A 270 12.07 1.83 9.85
N LEU A 271 12.55 2.12 8.63
CA LEU A 271 11.77 2.85 7.62
C LEU A 271 10.52 2.08 7.20
N GLN A 272 10.64 0.78 6.94
CA GLN A 272 9.50 -0.08 6.60
C GLN A 272 8.43 -0.06 7.70
N GLN A 273 8.85 -0.14 8.96
CA GLN A 273 7.92 -0.05 10.10
C GLN A 273 7.25 1.33 10.19
N ALA A 274 8.02 2.41 10.10
CA ALA A 274 7.49 3.77 10.15
C ALA A 274 6.49 4.06 9.02
N VAL A 275 6.75 3.54 7.82
CA VAL A 275 5.84 3.63 6.68
C VAL A 275 4.56 2.82 6.94
N ALA A 276 4.66 1.59 7.45
CA ALA A 276 3.50 0.77 7.79
C ALA A 276 2.61 1.43 8.85
N ASP A 277 3.22 2.03 9.87
CA ASP A 277 2.50 2.77 10.93
C ASP A 277 1.81 4.02 10.36
N ALA A 278 2.49 4.74 9.46
CA ALA A 278 1.90 5.90 8.80
C ALA A 278 0.70 5.50 7.91
N VAL A 279 0.78 4.38 7.17
CA VAL A 279 -0.36 3.85 6.41
C VAL A 279 -1.54 3.53 7.33
N ASP A 280 -1.32 2.83 8.45
CA ASP A 280 -2.40 2.48 9.40
C ASP A 280 -3.00 3.73 10.07
N GLN A 281 -2.21 4.78 10.31
CA GLN A 281 -2.71 6.04 10.86
C GLN A 281 -3.51 6.85 9.83
N THR A 282 -3.05 6.90 8.57
CA THR A 282 -3.73 7.66 7.50
C THR A 282 -4.98 6.95 6.99
N ALA A 283 -4.92 5.62 6.83
CA ALA A 283 -5.97 4.79 6.25
C ALA A 283 -6.14 3.49 7.06
N PRO A 284 -6.67 3.56 8.29
CA PRO A 284 -6.77 2.42 9.19
C PRO A 284 -7.64 1.32 8.58
N VAL A 285 -7.17 0.07 8.69
CA VAL A 285 -7.94 -1.10 8.24
C VAL A 285 -8.99 -1.43 9.29
N ILE A 286 -10.25 -1.16 8.96
CA ILE A 286 -11.40 -1.55 9.78
C ILE A 286 -11.79 -2.99 9.45
N LEU A 287 -11.50 -3.92 10.37
CA LEU A 287 -11.67 -5.37 10.13
C LEU A 287 -13.07 -5.74 9.62
N THR A 288 -14.13 -5.18 10.21
CA THR A 288 -15.52 -5.47 9.80
C THR A 288 -15.85 -5.01 8.39
N ASN A 289 -15.15 -4.01 7.86
CA ASN A 289 -15.32 -3.55 6.48
C ASN A 289 -14.46 -4.36 5.49
N SER A 290 -13.54 -5.18 6.01
CA SER A 290 -12.59 -5.98 5.22
C SER A 290 -13.00 -7.46 5.12
N ILE A 291 -14.15 -7.86 5.66
CA ILE A 291 -14.67 -9.23 5.55
C ILE A 291 -15.76 -9.38 4.49
N GLY A 292 -15.79 -10.52 3.81
CA GLY A 292 -16.83 -10.86 2.83
C GLY A 292 -16.28 -11.61 1.63
N PRO A 293 -17.15 -12.12 0.74
CA PRO A 293 -16.73 -12.98 -0.37
C PRO A 293 -15.86 -12.27 -1.41
N ASN A 294 -15.95 -10.94 -1.51
CA ASN A 294 -15.19 -10.11 -2.45
C ASN A 294 -14.22 -9.15 -1.74
N ASN A 295 -13.97 -9.36 -0.45
CA ASN A 295 -13.06 -8.54 0.34
C ASN A 295 -11.75 -9.30 0.63
N THR A 296 -10.78 -8.61 1.23
CA THR A 296 -9.48 -9.19 1.62
C THR A 296 -9.63 -10.46 2.44
N TYR A 297 -10.58 -10.46 3.39
CA TYR A 297 -10.81 -11.56 4.32
C TYR A 297 -12.12 -12.28 3.98
N THR A 298 -11.98 -13.44 3.38
CA THR A 298 -13.08 -14.33 3.02
C THR A 298 -13.35 -15.35 4.10
N THR A 299 -12.35 -15.66 4.94
CA THR A 299 -12.46 -16.66 6.00
C THR A 299 -11.79 -16.20 7.29
N PHE A 300 -12.28 -16.74 8.40
CA PHE A 300 -11.61 -16.76 9.69
C PHE A 300 -11.45 -18.24 10.08
N SER A 301 -10.22 -18.71 10.20
CA SER A 301 -9.89 -20.13 10.44
C SER A 301 -9.18 -20.27 11.76
N ALA A 302 -9.61 -21.23 12.58
CA ALA A 302 -8.90 -21.53 13.81
C ALA A 302 -8.77 -23.02 14.06
N SER A 303 -7.62 -23.41 14.58
CA SER A 303 -7.32 -24.75 15.08
C SER A 303 -7.09 -24.68 16.59
N PRO A 304 -8.14 -24.62 17.44
CA PRO A 304 -8.01 -24.20 18.84
C PRO A 304 -7.03 -25.02 19.69
N ALA A 305 -6.78 -26.27 19.30
CA ALA A 305 -5.84 -27.15 20.01
C ALA A 305 -4.36 -26.88 19.66
N THR A 306 -4.07 -26.22 18.54
CA THR A 306 -2.70 -25.96 18.04
C THR A 306 -2.39 -24.49 17.87
N GLU A 307 -3.41 -23.66 17.62
CA GLU A 307 -3.29 -22.21 17.52
C GLU A 307 -3.45 -21.57 18.89
N THR A 308 -2.33 -21.19 19.48
CA THR A 308 -2.28 -20.36 20.67
C THR A 308 -2.11 -18.89 20.28
N PRO A 309 -2.81 -17.94 20.92
CA PRO A 309 -3.50 -18.10 22.21
C PRO A 309 -5.04 -18.04 22.06
N GLN A 310 -5.77 -19.15 22.22
CA GLN A 310 -7.22 -19.07 22.49
C GLN A 310 -7.47 -18.66 23.95
N SER A 311 -8.62 -18.05 24.25
CA SER A 311 -8.98 -17.78 25.64
C SER A 311 -9.21 -19.08 26.43
N ALA A 312 -8.98 -19.04 27.75
CA ALA A 312 -9.21 -20.20 28.62
C ALA A 312 -10.69 -20.63 28.62
N GLU A 313 -11.62 -19.67 28.62
CA GLU A 313 -13.07 -19.95 28.55
C GLU A 313 -13.42 -20.69 27.25
N PHE A 314 -12.99 -20.16 26.09
CA PHE A 314 -13.28 -20.79 24.81
C PHE A 314 -12.61 -22.15 24.65
N LEU A 315 -11.36 -22.28 25.09
CA LEU A 315 -10.64 -23.56 25.01
C LEU A 315 -11.32 -24.64 25.88
N GLY A 316 -11.88 -24.26 27.03
CA GLY A 316 -12.69 -25.15 27.86
C GLY A 316 -13.93 -25.69 27.15
N VAL A 317 -14.71 -24.82 26.49
CA VAL A 317 -15.90 -25.27 25.74
C VAL A 317 -15.53 -26.10 24.51
N TRP A 318 -14.42 -25.77 23.83
CA TRP A 318 -13.89 -26.56 22.71
C TRP A 318 -13.48 -27.98 23.16
N ASN A 319 -12.74 -28.08 24.27
CA ASN A 319 -12.30 -29.37 24.81
C ASN A 319 -13.46 -30.24 25.29
N THR A 320 -14.54 -29.62 25.79
CA THR A 320 -15.78 -30.32 26.12
C THR A 320 -16.39 -30.95 24.87
N ALA A 321 -16.52 -30.19 23.77
CA ALA A 321 -17.02 -30.70 22.50
C ALA A 321 -16.13 -31.78 21.89
N LYS A 322 -14.80 -31.58 21.92
CA LYS A 322 -13.81 -32.56 21.47
C LYS A 322 -13.93 -33.88 22.24
N THR A 323 -14.14 -33.84 23.55
CA THR A 323 -14.31 -35.04 24.39
C THR A 323 -15.60 -35.77 24.03
N ALA A 324 -16.71 -35.04 23.88
CA ALA A 324 -18.01 -35.61 23.52
C ALA A 324 -18.00 -36.26 22.12
N LEU A 325 -17.31 -35.66 21.16
CA LEU A 325 -17.15 -36.20 19.81
C LEU A 325 -16.17 -37.38 19.79
N GLY A 326 -15.11 -37.32 20.61
CA GLY A 326 -14.16 -38.41 20.87
C GLY A 326 -14.82 -39.69 21.37
N ALA A 327 -15.82 -39.57 22.25
CA ALA A 327 -16.61 -40.71 22.72
C ALA A 327 -17.37 -41.45 21.60
N GLN A 328 -17.55 -40.82 20.43
CA GLN A 328 -18.16 -41.40 19.24
C GLN A 328 -17.13 -41.91 18.22
N GLY A 329 -15.84 -41.87 18.57
CA GLY A 329 -14.74 -42.33 17.70
C GLY A 329 -14.30 -41.31 16.65
N PHE A 330 -14.58 -40.02 16.87
CA PHE A 330 -14.20 -38.93 15.98
C PHE A 330 -13.25 -37.95 16.67
N THR A 331 -12.36 -37.30 15.92
CA THR A 331 -11.49 -36.22 16.42
C THR A 331 -11.99 -34.88 15.89
N LEU A 332 -12.17 -33.89 16.77
CA LEU A 332 -12.46 -32.51 16.37
C LEU A 332 -11.15 -31.75 16.15
N ASP A 333 -10.96 -31.25 14.93
CA ASP A 333 -9.65 -30.75 14.48
C ASP A 333 -9.59 -29.21 14.50
N LYS A 334 -10.43 -28.57 13.68
CA LYS A 334 -10.44 -27.12 13.47
C LYS A 334 -11.83 -26.62 13.06
N TYR A 335 -11.99 -25.31 12.96
CA TYR A 335 -13.16 -24.71 12.33
C TYR A 335 -12.78 -23.56 11.39
N ASP A 336 -13.62 -23.35 10.38
CA ASP A 336 -13.54 -22.20 9.48
C ASP A 336 -14.88 -21.45 9.53
N MET A 337 -14.83 -20.13 9.62
CA MET A 337 -15.96 -19.22 9.43
C MET A 337 -15.79 -18.58 8.04
N ALA A 338 -16.60 -19.01 7.07
CA ALA A 338 -16.59 -18.43 5.73
C ALA A 338 -17.56 -17.26 5.64
N PHE A 339 -17.05 -16.06 5.38
CA PHE A 339 -17.86 -14.85 5.21
C PHE A 339 -18.52 -14.83 3.82
N ARG A 340 -19.84 -14.66 3.80
CA ARG A 340 -20.68 -14.71 2.61
C ARG A 340 -21.36 -13.35 2.37
N ALA A 341 -22.03 -13.24 1.22
CA ALA A 341 -22.82 -12.04 0.91
C ALA A 341 -23.91 -11.82 1.96
N ASN A 342 -24.43 -10.58 2.03
CA ASN A 342 -25.53 -10.20 2.93
C ASN A 342 -25.24 -10.48 4.41
N SER A 343 -24.01 -10.26 4.87
CA SER A 343 -23.59 -10.47 6.27
C SER A 343 -23.88 -11.89 6.78
N MET A 344 -23.83 -12.90 5.90
CA MET A 344 -23.93 -14.29 6.28
C MET A 344 -22.54 -14.87 6.57
N MET A 345 -22.47 -15.86 7.45
CA MET A 345 -21.27 -16.61 7.76
C MET A 345 -21.62 -18.09 7.89
N THR A 346 -20.88 -18.96 7.19
CA THR A 346 -20.98 -20.41 7.37
C THR A 346 -19.87 -20.84 8.31
N LEU A 347 -20.24 -21.36 9.49
CA LEU A 347 -19.30 -21.98 10.41
C LEU A 347 -19.22 -23.47 10.08
N ARG A 348 -18.03 -23.91 9.68
CA ARG A 348 -17.70 -25.28 9.33
C ARG A 348 -16.77 -25.89 10.36
N TYR A 349 -17.19 -26.99 10.97
CA TYR A 349 -16.32 -27.83 11.78
C TYR A 349 -15.69 -28.94 10.95
N TYR A 350 -14.40 -29.19 11.19
CA TYR A 350 -13.63 -30.26 10.60
C TYR A 350 -13.44 -31.35 11.65
N PHE A 351 -13.86 -32.57 11.32
CA PHE A 351 -13.69 -33.71 12.22
C PHE A 351 -13.37 -34.98 11.44
N THR A 352 -12.59 -35.86 12.06
CA THR A 352 -12.00 -37.01 11.38
C THR A 352 -12.33 -38.32 12.06
N ARG A 353 -12.37 -39.41 11.29
CA ARG A 353 -12.40 -40.79 11.79
C ARG A 353 -11.47 -41.64 10.94
N GLY A 354 -10.37 -42.10 11.55
CA GLY A 354 -9.28 -42.70 10.79
C GLY A 354 -8.69 -41.68 9.81
N THR A 355 -8.64 -42.03 8.52
CA THR A 355 -8.13 -41.15 7.46
C THR A 355 -9.22 -40.31 6.77
N THR A 356 -10.48 -40.47 7.15
CA THR A 356 -11.61 -39.77 6.51
C THR A 356 -11.94 -38.48 7.26
N THR A 357 -11.97 -37.37 6.53
CA THR A 357 -12.40 -36.05 7.03
C THR A 357 -13.85 -35.79 6.67
N TYR A 358 -14.61 -35.31 7.65
CA TYR A 358 -16.00 -34.89 7.53
C TYR A 358 -16.11 -33.39 7.84
N PHE A 359 -17.16 -32.78 7.29
CA PHE A 359 -17.46 -31.37 7.48
C PHE A 359 -18.88 -31.22 8.02
N ALA A 360 -19.06 -30.37 9.02
CA ALA A 360 -20.35 -30.02 9.59
C ALA A 360 -20.57 -28.51 9.49
N ASP A 361 -21.62 -28.10 8.77
CA ASP A 361 -21.91 -26.70 8.47
C ASP A 361 -23.11 -26.18 9.27
N THR A 362 -23.02 -24.94 9.74
CA THR A 362 -24.14 -24.16 10.24
C THR A 362 -24.00 -22.69 9.83
N ASP A 363 -25.08 -22.13 9.33
CA ASP A 363 -25.11 -20.74 8.86
C ASP A 363 -25.62 -19.79 9.94
N TYR A 364 -24.97 -18.63 10.01
CA TYR A 364 -25.28 -17.53 10.89
C TYR A 364 -25.48 -16.24 10.09
N LYS A 365 -26.43 -15.41 10.52
CA LYS A 365 -26.47 -13.99 10.22
C LYS A 365 -25.56 -13.26 11.22
N MET A 366 -24.62 -12.48 10.70
CA MET A 366 -23.79 -11.58 11.49
C MET A 366 -24.51 -10.23 11.63
N ASN A 367 -25.14 -10.00 12.78
CA ASN A 367 -25.83 -8.75 13.08
C ASN A 367 -24.86 -7.79 13.76
N PHE A 368 -24.25 -6.91 12.97
CA PHE A 368 -23.38 -5.84 13.48
C PHE A 368 -24.21 -4.67 14.02
N ASP A 369 -23.77 -4.10 15.15
CA ASP A 369 -24.34 -2.87 15.68
C ASP A 369 -23.83 -1.66 14.88
N PRO A 370 -24.71 -0.85 14.25
CA PRO A 370 -24.27 0.32 13.49
C PRO A 370 -23.66 1.43 14.36
N ASN A 371 -23.88 1.41 15.68
CA ASN A 371 -23.41 2.44 16.61
C ASN A 371 -22.20 2.00 17.45
N ASP A 372 -21.80 0.73 17.40
CA ASP A 372 -20.66 0.19 18.14
C ASP A 372 -19.80 -0.69 17.22
N VAL A 373 -18.74 -0.09 16.67
CA VAL A 373 -17.86 -0.71 15.67
C VAL A 373 -17.33 -2.06 16.15
N GLY A 374 -17.52 -3.10 15.35
CA GLY A 374 -17.08 -4.45 15.68
C GLY A 374 -18.06 -5.24 16.55
N ARG A 375 -19.01 -4.61 17.25
CA ARG A 375 -20.01 -5.35 18.04
C ARG A 375 -20.92 -6.15 17.10
N VAL A 376 -21.03 -7.44 17.34
CA VAL A 376 -21.72 -8.40 16.49
C VAL A 376 -22.40 -9.49 17.31
N LYS A 377 -23.62 -9.84 16.91
CA LYS A 377 -24.32 -11.04 17.37
C LYS A 377 -24.41 -12.05 16.24
N LEU A 378 -24.00 -13.29 16.51
CA LEU A 378 -24.10 -14.39 15.57
C LEU A 378 -25.45 -15.08 15.76
N VAL A 379 -26.40 -14.80 14.88
CA VAL A 379 -27.77 -15.34 14.96
C VAL A 379 -27.90 -16.53 13.99
N PRO A 380 -28.16 -17.75 14.47
CA PRO A 380 -28.26 -18.91 13.60
C PRO A 380 -29.44 -18.76 12.65
N LEU A 381 -29.25 -19.14 11.38
CA LEU A 381 -30.37 -19.19 10.44
C LEU A 381 -31.37 -20.28 10.82
N ASN A 382 -32.64 -20.01 10.56
CA ASN A 382 -33.73 -20.97 10.73
C ASN A 382 -34.75 -20.79 9.59
N PRO A 383 -35.01 -21.83 8.77
CA PRO A 383 -34.33 -23.13 8.76
C PRO A 383 -32.86 -23.03 8.33
N GLN A 384 -32.04 -23.99 8.77
CA GLN A 384 -30.71 -24.21 8.19
C GLN A 384 -30.85 -24.81 6.78
N PRO A 385 -29.90 -24.57 5.87
CA PRO A 385 -29.90 -25.24 4.57
C PRO A 385 -29.80 -26.76 4.70
N SER A 386 -30.18 -27.47 3.63
CA SER A 386 -30.02 -28.91 3.53
C SER A 386 -28.76 -29.28 2.74
N GLY A 387 -28.22 -30.46 2.99
CA GLY A 387 -27.02 -30.97 2.32
C GLY A 387 -26.25 -31.91 3.23
N VAL A 388 -25.23 -32.57 2.66
CA VAL A 388 -24.42 -33.56 3.41
C VAL A 388 -23.75 -32.91 4.63
N THR A 389 -23.19 -31.72 4.49
CA THR A 389 -22.50 -31.04 5.59
C THR A 389 -23.44 -30.52 6.67
N TYR A 390 -24.63 -30.05 6.31
CA TYR A 390 -25.66 -29.66 7.29
C TYR A 390 -26.24 -30.90 8.01
N GLY A 391 -26.43 -32.02 7.29
CA GLY A 391 -26.83 -33.29 7.92
C GLY A 391 -25.76 -33.84 8.88
N ASN A 392 -24.47 -33.66 8.58
CA ASN A 392 -23.40 -33.96 9.52
C ASN A 392 -23.43 -33.07 10.76
N MET A 393 -23.82 -31.80 10.62
CA MET A 393 -24.00 -30.90 11.77
C MET A 393 -25.15 -31.37 12.67
N ASP A 394 -26.25 -31.87 12.10
CA ASP A 394 -27.33 -32.49 12.85
C ASP A 394 -26.86 -33.73 13.63
N PHE A 395 -26.01 -34.56 13.01
CA PHE A 395 -25.42 -35.73 13.65
C PHE A 395 -24.55 -35.35 14.86
N ILE A 396 -23.67 -34.35 14.74
CA ILE A 396 -22.76 -33.95 15.83
C ILE A 396 -23.35 -32.93 16.81
N ARG A 397 -24.60 -32.47 16.61
CA ARG A 397 -25.21 -31.34 17.34
C ARG A 397 -25.10 -31.46 18.85
N ASN A 398 -25.36 -32.66 19.39
CA ASN A 398 -25.29 -32.91 20.84
C ASN A 398 -23.86 -32.86 21.39
N SER A 399 -22.85 -33.23 20.59
CA SER A 399 -21.44 -33.08 20.98
C SER A 399 -21.00 -31.62 20.95
N MET A 400 -21.57 -30.82 20.06
CA MET A 400 -21.18 -29.42 19.88
C MET A 400 -21.93 -28.44 20.80
N THR A 401 -22.83 -28.92 21.68
CA THR A 401 -23.71 -28.07 22.50
C THR A 401 -22.97 -27.01 23.32
N ALA A 402 -21.79 -27.32 23.87
CA ALA A 402 -21.00 -26.36 24.66
C ALA A 402 -20.51 -25.18 23.80
N VAL A 403 -19.97 -25.46 22.61
CA VAL A 403 -19.50 -24.44 21.65
C VAL A 403 -20.69 -23.67 21.08
N ASP A 404 -21.77 -24.37 20.74
CA ASP A 404 -23.00 -23.78 20.23
C ASP A 404 -23.62 -22.77 21.20
N ASN A 405 -23.71 -23.13 22.49
CA ASN A 405 -24.17 -22.24 23.54
C ASN A 405 -23.23 -21.04 23.74
N TYR A 406 -21.91 -21.25 23.67
CA TYR A 406 -20.94 -20.16 23.77
C TYR A 406 -21.13 -19.14 22.62
N ILE A 407 -21.41 -19.59 21.41
CA ILE A 407 -21.63 -18.70 20.25
C ILE A 407 -22.99 -18.02 20.32
N LYS A 408 -24.08 -18.76 20.57
CA LYS A 408 -25.46 -18.24 20.46
C LYS A 408 -25.87 -17.32 21.61
N ASN A 409 -25.38 -17.59 22.82
CA ASN A 409 -25.82 -16.89 24.01
C ASN A 409 -25.02 -15.60 24.28
N ASN A 410 -23.97 -15.35 23.50
CA ASN A 410 -23.09 -14.21 23.69
C ASN A 410 -23.13 -13.26 22.49
N GLU A 411 -22.81 -12.00 22.78
CA GLU A 411 -22.43 -11.02 21.77
C GLU A 411 -20.91 -10.88 21.79
N PHE A 412 -20.34 -10.50 20.66
CA PHE A 412 -18.91 -10.36 20.51
C PHE A 412 -18.55 -8.97 19.98
N ARG A 413 -17.34 -8.50 20.28
CA ARG A 413 -16.63 -7.50 19.49
C ARG A 413 -15.68 -8.25 18.56
N PHE A 414 -15.90 -8.14 17.26
CA PHE A 414 -15.01 -8.67 16.24
C PHE A 414 -13.98 -7.61 15.85
N ASP A 415 -12.73 -7.83 16.25
CA ASP A 415 -11.63 -6.89 16.09
C ASP A 415 -10.29 -7.64 15.94
N TRP A 416 -9.19 -6.92 15.81
CA TRP A 416 -7.85 -7.50 15.73
C TRP A 416 -7.47 -8.27 17.01
N ALA A 417 -6.70 -9.34 16.84
CA ALA A 417 -6.17 -10.14 17.95
C ALA A 417 -5.19 -9.33 18.84
N PRO A 418 -5.00 -9.68 20.13
CA PRO A 418 -4.19 -8.89 21.05
C PRO A 418 -2.68 -8.97 20.74
N ASN A 419 -2.24 -10.06 20.11
CA ASN A 419 -0.84 -10.26 19.69
C ASN A 419 -0.69 -10.10 18.18
N LEU A 420 -1.31 -9.06 17.63
CA LEU A 420 -1.24 -8.79 16.20
C LEU A 420 0.21 -8.51 15.78
N VAL A 421 0.65 -9.17 14.71
CA VAL A 421 1.98 -8.89 14.15
C VAL A 421 1.94 -7.50 13.51
N PRO A 422 2.89 -6.60 13.83
CA PRO A 422 2.94 -5.28 13.20
C PRO A 422 2.89 -5.36 11.67
N GLY A 423 2.10 -4.49 11.05
CA GLY A 423 1.89 -4.46 9.61
C GLY A 423 1.02 -5.59 9.04
N SER A 424 0.47 -6.51 9.85
CA SER A 424 -0.40 -7.57 9.33
C SER A 424 -1.81 -7.09 8.97
N LYS A 425 -2.26 -5.92 9.47
CA LYS A 425 -3.58 -5.37 9.14
C LYS A 425 -3.72 -5.16 7.64
N GLY A 426 -4.82 -5.67 7.07
CA GLY A 426 -5.08 -5.62 5.62
C GLY A 426 -4.33 -6.68 4.80
N ALA A 427 -3.48 -7.52 5.42
CA ALA A 427 -2.80 -8.64 4.77
C ALA A 427 -3.41 -9.99 5.18
N LYS A 428 -3.38 -10.96 4.27
CA LYS A 428 -3.79 -12.35 4.56
C LYS A 428 -2.84 -13.00 5.56
N GLY A 429 -3.38 -13.86 6.43
CA GLY A 429 -2.67 -14.45 7.54
C GLY A 429 -2.73 -13.64 8.85
N ALA A 430 -3.32 -12.44 8.82
CA ALA A 430 -3.53 -11.64 10.02
C ALA A 430 -4.45 -12.34 11.02
N PHE A 431 -4.29 -12.06 12.32
CA PHE A 431 -5.14 -12.65 13.35
C PHE A 431 -6.27 -11.70 13.74
N GLY A 432 -7.51 -12.20 13.63
CA GLY A 432 -8.70 -11.56 14.18
C GLY A 432 -9.14 -12.24 15.47
N ALA A 433 -10.05 -11.61 16.19
CA ALA A 433 -10.62 -12.13 17.41
C ALA A 433 -12.10 -11.74 17.57
N PHE A 434 -12.91 -12.68 18.06
CA PHE A 434 -14.25 -12.41 18.57
C PHE A 434 -14.18 -12.35 20.11
N TYR A 435 -14.11 -11.14 20.67
CA TYR A 435 -14.09 -10.90 22.11
C TYR A 435 -15.51 -10.87 22.68
N LYS A 436 -15.81 -11.66 23.70
CA LYS A 436 -17.12 -11.68 24.35
C LYS A 436 -17.42 -10.32 25.00
N ILE A 437 -18.57 -9.73 24.68
CA ILE A 437 -19.01 -8.48 25.30
C ILE A 437 -19.17 -8.68 26.81
N GLY A 438 -18.57 -7.78 27.60
CA GLY A 438 -18.58 -7.85 29.07
C GLY A 438 -17.48 -8.73 29.67
N ASN A 439 -16.68 -9.44 28.87
CA ASN A 439 -15.49 -10.16 29.34
C ASN A 439 -14.42 -10.26 28.22
N ASN A 440 -13.48 -9.31 28.19
CA ASN A 440 -12.44 -9.26 27.16
C ASN A 440 -11.41 -10.39 27.28
N ASP A 441 -11.35 -11.13 28.40
CA ASP A 441 -10.49 -12.31 28.56
C ASP A 441 -11.10 -13.57 27.93
N SER A 442 -12.35 -13.51 27.47
CA SER A 442 -13.04 -14.58 26.75
C SER A 442 -13.16 -14.23 25.28
N TYR A 443 -12.47 -14.98 24.43
CA TYR A 443 -12.40 -14.71 23.00
C TYR A 443 -12.07 -15.96 22.16
N MET A 444 -12.40 -15.87 20.88
CA MET A 444 -11.98 -16.82 19.83
C MET A 444 -10.99 -16.11 18.91
N ILE A 445 -9.76 -16.61 18.76
CA ILE A 445 -8.77 -16.09 17.79
C ILE A 445 -8.74 -16.97 16.56
N GLY A 446 -8.45 -16.39 15.40
CA GLY A 446 -8.28 -17.14 14.16
C GLY A 446 -7.54 -16.34 13.11
N THR A 447 -7.03 -17.08 12.13
CA THR A 447 -6.33 -16.59 10.95
C THR A 447 -7.32 -16.09 9.91
N LEU A 448 -7.12 -14.87 9.41
CA LEU A 448 -7.94 -14.24 8.37
C LEU A 448 -7.30 -14.46 6.99
N ASN A 449 -8.06 -14.96 6.00
CA ASN A 449 -7.55 -15.27 4.65
C ASN A 449 -8.42 -14.82 3.49
#